data_AF-A0A9W8XAG6-F1
#
_entry.id   AF-A0A9W8XAG6-F1
#
_cell.length_a   1.000
_cell.length_b   1.000
_cell.length_c   1.000
_cell.angle_alpha   90.00
_cell.angle_beta   90.00
_cell.angle_gamma   90.00
#
_symmetry.space_group_name_H-M   'P 1'
#
loop_
_entity.id
_entity.type
_entity.pdbx_description
1 polymer ?
#
loop_
_entity_poly.entity_id
_entity_poly.type
_entity_poly.pdbx_seq_one_letter_code
_entity_poly.pdbx_strand_id
1 'polypeptide(L)'
;MSLQDGSLLHEHTVYSWPPSASSAETHTHAVLPAILSPDAMDKLEDLLDTHLSLLVDQHFRSFPPFCSPLRVLRHVYAYWRSLPVTSSYSRLLQQALKLLVLVHVGGDITLPPPAKDPVLEQLVRSTMSIPEGAVPTPCFIRSQFGSIMPSLALKLMREILLSLEQLLLNREFHEWSVAVATLIVVLITVESIQYHSAKLPYHHSHDTPMVRSQSKQERDFRGDEEGVRQLLEFYSACFSGCHARLSPDWRGDPEAGLRPRNSKSTSLPPEDKFIENIREAVRTATPEYLEAKASEERAGEDMSYFFDRLAARLLVLKVNDGGASVAQDAT
;
A
#
# COMPACT_ATOMS: atom_id res chain seq x y z
N MET A 1 15.91 -11.72 23.73
CA MET A 1 14.96 -12.29 24.72
C MET A 1 15.71 -12.50 26.01
N SER A 2 15.18 -11.98 27.12
CA SER A 2 15.69 -12.23 28.47
C SER A 2 14.60 -12.92 29.28
N LEU A 3 15.02 -13.84 30.15
CA LEU A 3 14.16 -14.42 31.18
C LEU A 3 14.41 -13.60 32.45
N GLN A 4 13.40 -12.88 32.90
CA GLN A 4 13.39 -12.25 34.23
C GLN A 4 12.19 -12.82 34.98
N ASP A 5 12.43 -13.41 36.15
CA ASP A 5 11.40 -13.95 37.04
C ASP A 5 10.40 -14.89 36.37
N GLY A 6 10.87 -15.74 35.44
CA GLY A 6 10.04 -16.71 34.71
C GLY A 6 9.19 -16.12 33.57
N SER A 7 9.28 -14.82 33.31
CA SER A 7 8.59 -14.15 32.21
C SER A 7 9.50 -13.94 31.01
N LEU A 8 9.00 -14.29 29.82
CA LEU A 8 9.66 -14.03 28.54
C LEU A 8 9.42 -12.58 28.14
N LEU A 9 10.48 -11.76 28.20
CA LEU A 9 10.43 -10.35 27.82
C LEU A 9 11.13 -10.11 26.49
N HIS A 10 10.56 -9.18 25.72
CA HIS A 10 11.09 -8.76 24.42
C HIS A 10 10.90 -7.26 24.21
N GLU A 11 12.00 -6.58 23.91
CA GLU A 11 12.05 -5.17 23.50
C GLU A 11 11.61 -4.97 22.05
N HIS A 12 10.72 -4.02 21.82
CA HIS A 12 10.13 -3.69 20.53
C HIS A 12 10.38 -2.22 20.24
N THR A 13 10.87 -1.91 19.05
CA THR A 13 10.91 -0.53 18.56
C THR A 13 9.59 -0.21 17.87
N VAL A 14 8.84 0.74 18.43
CA VAL A 14 7.56 1.20 17.93
C VAL A 14 7.76 2.52 17.20
N TYR A 15 7.22 2.60 16.00
CA TYR A 15 7.17 3.82 15.20
C TYR A 15 5.76 4.36 15.22
N SER A 16 5.62 5.67 15.28
CA SER A 16 4.33 6.32 15.11
C SER A 16 3.74 6.01 13.74
N TRP A 17 2.42 5.92 13.72
CA TRP A 17 1.65 5.86 12.50
C TRP A 17 0.45 6.82 12.59
N PRO A 18 0.21 7.70 11.60
CA PRO A 18 1.01 7.93 10.39
C PRO A 18 2.44 8.39 10.72
N PRO A 19 3.40 8.23 9.79
CA PRO A 19 4.78 8.60 10.06
C PRO A 19 4.88 10.07 10.49
N SER A 20 5.59 10.33 11.58
CA SER A 20 5.89 11.67 12.07
C SER A 20 7.39 11.85 12.28
N ALA A 21 7.84 13.10 12.42
CA ALA A 21 9.23 13.44 12.72
C ALA A 21 9.71 13.01 14.13
N SER A 22 8.87 12.30 14.90
CA SER A 22 9.22 11.77 16.21
C SER A 22 10.16 10.59 16.08
N SER A 23 11.14 10.50 16.99
CA SER A 23 12.02 9.34 17.12
C SER A 23 11.22 8.08 17.45
N ALA A 24 11.76 6.93 17.08
CA ALA A 24 11.21 5.64 17.48
C ALA A 24 11.28 5.46 19.00
N GLU A 25 10.31 4.75 19.57
CA GLU A 25 10.27 4.43 21.00
C GLU A 25 10.56 2.96 21.22
N THR A 26 11.35 2.62 22.24
CA THR A 26 11.60 1.24 22.63
C THR A 26 10.72 0.85 23.81
N HIS A 27 9.94 -0.22 23.63
CA HIS A 27 8.99 -0.73 24.62
C HIS A 27 9.34 -2.18 24.97
N THR A 28 9.31 -2.54 26.25
CA THR A 28 9.53 -3.93 26.69
C THR A 28 8.20 -4.59 26.98
N HIS A 29 7.90 -5.68 26.27
CA HIS A 29 6.64 -6.41 26.42
C HIS A 29 6.86 -7.85 26.85
N ALA A 30 5.91 -8.38 27.61
CA ALA A 30 5.79 -9.82 27.81
C ALA A 30 5.40 -10.51 26.50
N VAL A 31 5.93 -11.72 26.28
CA VAL A 31 5.69 -12.51 25.08
C VAL A 31 4.86 -13.73 25.42
N LEU A 32 3.74 -13.92 24.72
CA LEU A 32 2.93 -15.12 24.86
C LEU A 32 3.73 -16.34 24.33
N PRO A 33 4.00 -17.38 25.15
CA PRO A 33 4.74 -18.56 24.73
C PRO A 33 3.84 -19.53 23.92
N ALA A 34 3.27 -19.04 22.82
CA ALA A 34 2.38 -19.81 21.96
C ALA A 34 2.87 -19.81 20.51
N ILE A 35 2.70 -20.94 19.85
CA ILE A 35 2.94 -21.13 18.41
C ILE A 35 1.70 -21.74 17.76
N LEU A 36 1.54 -21.53 16.46
CA LEU A 36 0.53 -22.20 15.66
C LEU A 36 0.81 -23.70 15.58
N SER A 37 -0.25 -24.50 15.66
CA SER A 37 -0.20 -25.95 15.43
C SER A 37 0.24 -26.29 14.00
N PRO A 38 0.81 -27.49 13.74
CA PRO A 38 1.19 -27.92 12.39
C PRO A 38 0.08 -27.78 11.35
N ASP A 39 -1.14 -28.26 11.65
CA ASP A 39 -2.29 -28.16 10.74
C ASP A 39 -2.68 -26.72 10.39
N ALA A 40 -2.47 -25.78 11.32
CA ALA A 40 -2.71 -24.36 11.10
C ALA A 40 -1.60 -23.72 10.25
N MET A 41 -0.34 -24.16 10.43
CA MET A 41 0.79 -23.74 9.62
C MET A 41 0.62 -24.15 8.16
N ASP A 42 0.17 -25.38 7.90
CA ASP A 42 -0.04 -25.90 6.54
C ASP A 42 -1.10 -25.11 5.75
N LYS A 43 -2.04 -24.48 6.46
CA LYS A 43 -3.14 -23.69 5.87
C LYS A 43 -2.92 -22.18 6.01
N LEU A 44 -1.78 -21.76 6.56
CA LEU A 44 -1.59 -20.38 7.01
C LEU A 44 -1.64 -19.38 5.84
N GLU A 45 -1.08 -19.73 4.68
CA GLU A 45 -1.14 -18.88 3.48
C GLU A 45 -2.59 -18.64 3.05
N ASP A 46 -3.40 -19.69 2.92
CA ASP A 46 -4.80 -19.61 2.49
C ASP A 46 -5.69 -18.88 3.52
N LEU A 47 -5.45 -19.13 4.81
CA LEU A 47 -6.15 -18.45 5.90
C LEU A 47 -5.82 -16.96 5.92
N LEU A 48 -4.54 -16.60 5.73
CA LEU A 48 -4.11 -15.22 5.62
C LEU A 48 -4.72 -14.55 4.39
N ASP A 49 -4.69 -15.19 3.22
CA ASP A 49 -5.28 -14.68 1.99
C ASP A 49 -6.80 -14.41 2.13
N THR A 50 -7.51 -15.34 2.77
CA THR A 50 -8.93 -15.20 3.10
C THR A 50 -9.16 -14.04 4.07
N HIS A 51 -8.31 -13.91 5.09
CA HIS A 51 -8.39 -12.81 6.05
C HIS A 51 -8.12 -11.45 5.41
N LEU A 52 -7.14 -11.35 4.51
CA LEU A 52 -6.89 -10.12 3.74
C LEU A 52 -8.11 -9.73 2.90
N SER A 53 -8.79 -10.70 2.28
CA SER A 53 -10.05 -10.45 1.58
C SER A 53 -11.11 -9.86 2.51
N LEU A 54 -11.28 -10.42 3.73
CA LEU A 54 -12.18 -9.87 4.74
C LEU A 54 -11.82 -8.42 5.14
N LEU A 55 -10.53 -8.15 5.36
CA LEU A 55 -10.05 -6.83 5.71
C LEU A 55 -10.35 -5.81 4.60
N VAL A 56 -10.09 -6.17 3.34
CA VAL A 56 -10.41 -5.33 2.18
C VAL A 56 -11.93 -5.14 2.04
N ASP A 57 -12.72 -6.19 2.20
CA ASP A 57 -14.16 -6.14 1.94
C ASP A 57 -14.95 -5.37 3.02
N GLN A 58 -14.53 -5.50 4.29
CA GLN A 58 -15.33 -5.04 5.44
C GLN A 58 -14.64 -3.97 6.28
N HIS A 59 -13.31 -3.96 6.33
CA HIS A 59 -12.55 -3.15 7.30
C HIS A 59 -11.63 -2.11 6.65
N PHE A 60 -11.59 -2.02 5.32
CA PHE A 60 -10.61 -1.17 4.61
C PHE A 60 -10.72 0.31 4.95
N ARG A 61 -11.89 0.79 5.41
CA ARG A 61 -12.06 2.19 5.85
C ARG A 61 -11.31 2.51 7.15
N SER A 62 -10.99 1.50 7.94
CA SER A 62 -10.17 1.61 9.15
C SER A 62 -8.67 1.52 8.82
N PHE A 63 -8.32 1.22 7.56
CA PHE A 63 -6.95 1.09 7.14
C PHE A 63 -6.27 2.47 7.16
N PRO A 64 -5.17 2.66 7.90
CA PRO A 64 -4.69 4.02 8.14
C PRO A 64 -4.31 4.84 6.88
N PRO A 65 -3.69 4.26 5.82
CA PRO A 65 -3.51 4.96 4.53
C PRO A 65 -4.80 5.44 3.86
N PHE A 66 -5.97 4.87 4.21
CA PHE A 66 -7.27 5.31 3.68
C PHE A 66 -7.58 6.78 3.99
N CYS A 67 -6.99 7.29 5.08
CA CYS A 67 -7.18 8.64 5.58
C CYS A 67 -6.09 9.62 5.11
N SER A 68 -5.28 9.27 4.09
CA SER A 68 -4.23 10.18 3.60
C SER A 68 -4.83 11.52 3.14
N PRO A 69 -4.09 12.63 3.27
CA PRO A 69 -4.52 13.94 2.78
C PRO A 69 -4.92 13.94 1.31
N LEU A 70 -4.19 13.20 0.47
CA LEU A 70 -4.46 13.08 -0.96
C LEU A 70 -5.73 12.26 -1.27
N ARG A 71 -6.21 11.40 -0.36
CA ARG A 71 -7.47 10.64 -0.44
C ARG A 71 -7.63 9.74 -1.68
N VAL A 72 -6.59 9.58 -2.50
CA VAL A 72 -6.63 8.77 -3.74
C VAL A 72 -6.99 7.32 -3.46
N LEU A 73 -6.50 6.74 -2.37
CA LEU A 73 -6.81 5.36 -1.98
C LEU A 73 -8.30 5.18 -1.65
N ARG A 74 -8.94 6.18 -1.04
CA ARG A 74 -10.39 6.19 -0.81
C ARG A 74 -11.16 6.16 -2.13
N HIS A 75 -10.70 6.90 -3.13
CA HIS A 75 -11.32 6.93 -4.45
C HIS A 75 -11.14 5.61 -5.20
N VAL A 76 -9.94 5.01 -5.13
CA VAL A 76 -9.70 3.66 -5.67
C VAL A 76 -10.61 2.62 -5.01
N TYR A 77 -10.72 2.64 -3.68
CA TYR A 77 -11.59 1.72 -2.95
C TYR A 77 -13.06 1.88 -3.35
N ALA A 78 -13.55 3.12 -3.45
CA ALA A 78 -14.92 3.39 -3.89
C ALA A 78 -15.17 2.91 -5.33
N TYR A 79 -14.17 3.07 -6.22
CA TYR A 79 -14.24 2.58 -7.59
C TYR A 79 -14.27 1.05 -7.63
N TRP A 80 -13.38 0.36 -6.91
CA TRP A 80 -13.40 -1.10 -6.80
C TRP A 80 -14.76 -1.64 -6.32
N ARG A 81 -15.36 -1.02 -5.29
CA ARG A 81 -16.69 -1.40 -4.77
C ARG A 81 -17.82 -1.20 -5.77
N SER A 82 -17.63 -0.38 -6.80
CA SER A 82 -18.63 -0.12 -7.84
C SER A 82 -18.52 -1.06 -9.04
N LEU A 83 -17.44 -1.83 -9.15
CA LEU A 83 -17.24 -2.79 -10.22
C LEU A 83 -18.07 -4.07 -9.98
N PRO A 84 -18.48 -4.79 -11.05
CA PRO A 84 -19.10 -6.10 -10.91
C PRO A 84 -18.16 -7.08 -10.20
N VAL A 85 -18.64 -7.74 -9.14
CA VAL A 85 -17.85 -8.68 -8.31
C VAL A 85 -17.23 -9.82 -9.13
N THR A 86 -17.89 -10.23 -10.20
CA THR A 86 -17.42 -11.31 -11.08
C THR A 86 -16.44 -10.84 -12.16
N SER A 87 -16.16 -9.55 -12.26
CA SER A 87 -15.23 -9.01 -13.27
C SER A 87 -13.77 -9.29 -12.93
N SER A 88 -12.93 -9.48 -13.95
CA SER A 88 -11.48 -9.56 -13.82
C SER A 88 -10.89 -8.30 -13.17
N TYR A 89 -11.45 -7.12 -13.48
CA TYR A 89 -11.02 -5.83 -12.91
C TYR A 89 -11.28 -5.72 -11.42
N SER A 90 -12.44 -6.20 -10.94
CA SER A 90 -12.73 -6.24 -9.50
C SER A 90 -11.75 -7.15 -8.78
N ARG A 91 -11.44 -8.32 -9.34
CA ARG A 91 -10.43 -9.24 -8.80
C ARG A 91 -9.04 -8.61 -8.76
N LEU A 92 -8.60 -7.99 -9.86
CA LEU A 92 -7.28 -7.33 -9.94
C LEU A 92 -7.13 -6.27 -8.84
N LEU A 93 -8.10 -5.36 -8.72
CA LEU A 93 -8.06 -4.33 -7.70
C LEU A 93 -8.16 -4.91 -6.28
N GLN A 94 -8.94 -5.97 -6.07
CA GLN A 94 -8.96 -6.65 -4.77
C GLN A 94 -7.58 -7.24 -4.43
N GLN A 95 -6.91 -7.90 -5.37
CA GLN A 95 -5.55 -8.43 -5.14
C GLN A 95 -4.55 -7.30 -4.84
N ALA A 96 -4.63 -6.19 -5.57
CA ALA A 96 -3.80 -5.01 -5.31
C ALA A 96 -4.04 -4.44 -3.90
N LEU A 97 -5.31 -4.30 -3.49
CA LEU A 97 -5.68 -3.83 -2.15
C LEU A 97 -5.25 -4.83 -1.06
N LYS A 98 -5.36 -6.13 -1.31
CA LYS A 98 -4.88 -7.19 -0.39
C LYS A 98 -3.38 -7.11 -0.21
N LEU A 99 -2.61 -6.92 -1.29
CA LEU A 99 -1.17 -6.75 -1.22
C LEU A 99 -0.81 -5.50 -0.39
N LEU A 100 -1.51 -4.40 -0.62
CA LEU A 100 -1.32 -3.19 0.19
C LEU A 100 -1.60 -3.47 1.68
N VAL A 101 -2.72 -4.12 2.01
CA VAL A 101 -3.03 -4.49 3.41
C VAL A 101 -1.98 -5.43 3.98
N LEU A 102 -1.52 -6.42 3.21
CA LEU A 102 -0.52 -7.41 3.61
C LEU A 102 0.78 -6.75 4.11
N VAL A 103 1.25 -5.71 3.42
CA VAL A 103 2.46 -4.96 3.80
C VAL A 103 2.34 -4.33 5.19
N HIS A 104 1.12 -3.96 5.60
CA HIS A 104 0.87 -3.27 6.87
C HIS A 104 0.50 -4.21 8.02
N VAL A 105 -0.24 -5.30 7.76
CA VAL A 105 -0.71 -6.21 8.83
C VAL A 105 0.41 -7.02 9.50
N GLY A 106 1.58 -7.17 8.87
CA GLY A 106 2.70 -7.94 9.42
C GLY A 106 3.17 -7.47 10.80
N GLY A 107 3.13 -6.16 11.05
CA GLY A 107 3.48 -5.57 12.35
C GLY A 107 2.35 -5.58 13.38
N ASP A 108 1.10 -5.63 12.90
CA ASP A 108 -0.10 -5.30 13.68
C ASP A 108 -0.87 -6.53 14.19
N ILE A 109 -0.30 -7.73 14.07
CA ILE A 109 -0.85 -8.94 14.69
C ILE A 109 -0.79 -8.78 16.21
N THR A 110 -1.96 -8.55 16.79
CA THR A 110 -2.16 -8.29 18.21
C THR A 110 -3.03 -9.37 18.84
N LEU A 111 -2.99 -9.45 20.17
CA LEU A 111 -3.92 -10.25 20.94
C LEU A 111 -5.07 -9.36 21.44
N PRO A 112 -6.30 -9.89 21.56
CA PRO A 112 -7.36 -9.17 22.26
C PRO A 112 -6.93 -8.93 23.72
N PRO A 113 -7.47 -7.90 24.38
CA PRO A 113 -7.26 -7.71 25.82
C PRO A 113 -7.70 -8.98 26.58
N PRO A 114 -6.89 -9.55 27.48
CA PRO A 114 -7.23 -10.79 28.19
C PRO A 114 -8.59 -10.73 28.90
N ALA A 115 -8.95 -9.59 29.49
CA ALA A 115 -10.25 -9.39 30.13
C ALA A 115 -11.47 -9.55 29.19
N LYS A 116 -11.27 -9.55 27.86
CA LYS A 116 -12.31 -9.78 26.85
C LYS A 116 -12.28 -11.19 26.26
N ASP A 117 -11.31 -12.02 26.63
CA ASP A 117 -11.11 -13.38 26.12
C ASP A 117 -10.75 -14.31 27.30
N PRO A 118 -11.73 -15.05 27.86
CA PRO A 118 -11.51 -15.93 29.01
C PRO A 118 -10.46 -17.01 28.78
N VAL A 119 -10.31 -17.47 27.53
CA VAL A 119 -9.33 -18.52 27.19
C VAL A 119 -7.92 -17.94 27.23
N LEU A 120 -7.73 -16.75 26.62
CA LEU A 120 -6.46 -16.04 26.70
C LEU A 120 -6.14 -15.64 28.15
N GLU A 121 -7.10 -15.16 28.92
CA GLU A 121 -6.92 -14.82 30.33
C GLU A 121 -6.44 -16.02 31.16
N GLN A 122 -7.10 -17.16 31.00
CA GLN A 122 -6.70 -18.40 31.68
C GLN A 122 -5.30 -18.84 31.27
N LEU A 123 -4.97 -18.75 29.97
CA LEU A 123 -3.64 -19.09 29.47
C LEU A 123 -2.57 -18.19 30.07
N VAL A 124 -2.78 -16.86 30.05
CA VAL A 124 -1.84 -15.89 30.63
C VAL A 124 -1.64 -16.14 32.12
N ARG A 125 -2.73 -16.30 32.88
CA ARG A 125 -2.68 -16.52 34.33
C ARG A 125 -1.97 -17.83 34.71
N SER A 126 -2.09 -18.87 33.87
CA SER A 126 -1.51 -20.19 34.16
C SER A 126 -0.07 -20.35 33.69
N THR A 127 0.40 -19.53 32.74
CA THR A 127 1.71 -19.72 32.10
C THR A 127 2.67 -18.54 32.27
N MET A 128 2.20 -17.37 32.72
CA MET A 128 2.99 -16.15 32.77
C MET A 128 2.83 -15.41 34.11
N SER A 129 3.92 -14.80 34.60
CA SER A 129 3.92 -13.92 35.76
C SER A 129 4.06 -12.47 35.31
N ILE A 130 2.95 -11.88 34.83
CA ILE A 130 2.91 -10.50 34.34
C ILE A 130 1.97 -9.62 35.19
N PRO A 131 2.18 -8.30 35.26
CA PRO A 131 1.31 -7.40 36.00
C PRO A 131 -0.15 -7.51 35.57
N GLU A 132 -1.08 -7.32 36.50
CA GLU A 132 -2.51 -7.35 36.22
C GLU A 132 -2.87 -6.26 35.19
N GLY A 133 -3.57 -6.66 34.12
CA GLY A 133 -3.93 -5.78 33.01
C GLY A 133 -2.87 -5.63 31.91
N ALA A 134 -1.67 -6.18 32.07
CA ALA A 134 -0.69 -6.22 30.98
C ALA A 134 -1.14 -7.18 29.87
N VAL A 135 -1.03 -6.76 28.62
CA VAL A 135 -1.34 -7.59 27.44
C VAL A 135 -0.04 -8.16 26.88
N PRO A 136 0.15 -9.50 26.88
CA PRO A 136 1.32 -10.07 26.23
C PRO A 136 1.24 -9.89 24.73
N THR A 137 2.38 -10.00 24.06
CA THR A 137 2.49 -9.84 22.62
C THR A 137 2.73 -11.19 21.94
N PRO A 138 2.16 -11.44 20.75
CA PRO A 138 2.26 -12.74 20.09
C PRO A 138 3.52 -12.83 19.21
N CYS A 139 4.73 -12.63 19.76
CA CYS A 139 5.96 -12.57 18.95
C CYS A 139 6.25 -13.84 18.14
N PHE A 140 6.05 -15.02 18.72
CA PHE A 140 6.31 -16.29 18.03
C PHE A 140 5.30 -16.55 16.91
N ILE A 141 4.02 -16.24 17.14
CA ILE A 141 3.01 -16.31 16.07
C ILE A 141 3.35 -15.31 14.96
N ARG A 142 3.73 -14.08 15.33
CA ARG A 142 4.19 -13.07 14.35
C ARG A 142 5.36 -13.55 13.50
N SER A 143 6.34 -14.24 14.07
CA SER A 143 7.45 -14.78 13.27
C SER A 143 7.01 -15.90 12.32
N GLN A 144 6.04 -16.73 12.72
CA GLN A 144 5.43 -17.73 11.84
C GLN A 144 4.70 -17.08 10.66
N PHE A 145 3.90 -16.03 10.91
CA PHE A 145 3.31 -15.23 9.83
C PHE A 145 4.39 -14.58 8.95
N GLY A 146 5.42 -14.00 9.55
CA GLY A 146 6.55 -13.38 8.85
C GLY A 146 7.30 -14.33 7.90
N SER A 147 7.23 -15.65 8.13
CA SER A 147 7.80 -16.65 7.22
C SER A 147 6.95 -16.92 5.97
N ILE A 148 5.64 -16.68 6.03
CA ILE A 148 4.68 -16.95 4.94
C ILE A 148 4.33 -15.70 4.14
N MET A 149 4.26 -14.54 4.80
CA MET A 149 3.89 -13.26 4.18
C MET A 149 4.70 -12.93 2.90
N PRO A 150 6.03 -13.16 2.82
CA PRO A 150 6.79 -12.89 1.60
C PRO A 150 6.35 -13.73 0.39
N SER A 151 6.02 -15.01 0.61
CA SER A 151 5.54 -15.91 -0.44
C SER A 151 4.19 -15.44 -0.99
N LEU A 152 3.26 -15.08 -0.08
CA LEU A 152 1.96 -14.54 -0.46
C LEU A 152 2.09 -13.19 -1.17
N ALA A 153 2.95 -12.30 -0.68
CA ALA A 153 3.21 -11.00 -1.30
C ALA A 153 3.76 -11.15 -2.73
N LEU A 154 4.69 -12.09 -2.94
CA LEU A 154 5.25 -12.37 -4.26
C LEU A 154 4.18 -12.92 -5.22
N LYS A 155 3.33 -13.84 -4.75
CA LYS A 155 2.21 -14.39 -5.51
C LYS A 155 1.24 -13.28 -5.96
N LEU A 156 0.80 -12.44 -5.02
CA LEU A 156 -0.09 -11.31 -5.29
C LEU A 156 0.56 -10.31 -6.26
N MET A 157 1.79 -9.88 -6.00
CA MET A 157 2.51 -8.93 -6.86
C MET A 157 2.66 -9.46 -8.28
N ARG A 158 3.01 -10.75 -8.44
CA ARG A 158 3.11 -11.38 -9.76
C ARG A 158 1.77 -11.35 -10.51
N GLU A 159 0.68 -11.73 -9.86
CA GLU A 159 -0.66 -11.70 -10.46
C GLU A 159 -1.07 -10.29 -10.88
N ILE A 160 -0.80 -9.30 -10.03
CA ILE A 160 -1.11 -7.89 -10.28
C ILE A 160 -0.31 -7.38 -11.47
N LEU A 161 1.01 -7.58 -11.49
CA LEU A 161 1.88 -7.06 -12.55
C LEU A 161 1.59 -7.70 -13.90
N LEU A 162 1.33 -9.02 -13.96
CA LEU A 162 0.94 -9.69 -15.20
C LEU A 162 -0.40 -9.16 -15.74
N SER A 163 -1.38 -8.95 -14.86
CA SER A 163 -2.67 -8.40 -15.26
C SER A 163 -2.55 -6.94 -15.70
N LEU A 164 -1.74 -6.15 -14.99
CA LEU A 164 -1.48 -4.75 -15.31
C LEU A 164 -0.75 -4.62 -16.65
N GLU A 165 0.26 -5.45 -16.91
CA GLU A 165 0.95 -5.50 -18.21
C GLU A 165 -0.04 -5.74 -19.35
N GLN A 166 -0.97 -6.69 -19.19
CA GLN A 166 -2.01 -6.95 -20.18
C GLN A 166 -2.90 -5.72 -20.41
N LEU A 167 -3.37 -5.05 -19.35
CA LEU A 167 -4.16 -3.81 -19.48
C LEU A 167 -3.38 -2.70 -20.21
N LEU A 168 -2.10 -2.53 -19.86
CA LEU A 168 -1.25 -1.51 -20.48
C LEU A 168 -1.00 -1.81 -21.97
N LEU A 169 -0.79 -3.08 -22.34
CA LEU A 169 -0.55 -3.48 -23.73
C LEU A 169 -1.81 -3.46 -24.58
N ASN A 170 -2.98 -3.76 -24.02
CA ASN A 170 -4.27 -3.69 -24.72
C ASN A 170 -4.61 -2.26 -25.14
N ARG A 171 -4.24 -1.27 -24.30
CA ARG A 171 -4.47 0.17 -24.55
C ARG A 171 -5.94 0.53 -24.77
N GLU A 172 -6.85 -0.26 -24.21
CA GLU A 172 -8.28 0.01 -24.35
C GLU A 172 -8.68 1.20 -23.47
N PHE A 173 -9.34 2.19 -24.07
CA PHE A 173 -9.69 3.44 -23.37
C PHE A 173 -10.54 3.24 -22.12
N HIS A 174 -11.42 2.22 -22.12
CA HIS A 174 -12.30 1.93 -20.99
C HIS A 174 -11.61 1.14 -19.87
N GLU A 175 -10.46 0.53 -20.15
CA GLU A 175 -9.62 -0.16 -19.16
C GLU A 175 -8.68 0.82 -18.42
N TRP A 176 -8.49 2.02 -18.97
CA TRP A 176 -7.56 3.02 -18.43
C TRP A 176 -7.81 3.37 -16.96
N SER A 177 -9.06 3.52 -16.55
CA SER A 177 -9.43 3.80 -15.15
C SER A 177 -8.98 2.68 -14.19
N VAL A 178 -9.06 1.42 -14.63
CA VAL A 178 -8.58 0.26 -13.87
C VAL A 178 -7.06 0.25 -13.82
N ALA A 179 -6.38 0.54 -14.93
CA ALA A 179 -4.93 0.64 -14.98
C ALA A 179 -4.40 1.73 -14.02
N VAL A 180 -4.99 2.93 -14.04
CA VAL A 180 -4.65 4.03 -13.12
C VAL A 180 -4.91 3.64 -11.67
N ALA A 181 -6.09 3.10 -11.36
CA ALA A 181 -6.42 2.68 -10.00
C ALA A 181 -5.45 1.61 -9.47
N THR A 182 -5.08 0.64 -10.31
CA THR A 182 -4.13 -0.42 -9.97
C THR A 182 -2.73 0.15 -9.75
N LEU A 183 -2.26 1.03 -10.65
CA LEU A 183 -0.97 1.71 -10.51
C LEU A 183 -0.88 2.54 -9.22
N ILE A 184 -1.92 3.29 -8.87
CA ILE A 184 -1.97 4.04 -7.60
C ILE A 184 -1.73 3.08 -6.42
N VAL A 185 -2.43 1.94 -6.38
CA VAL A 185 -2.27 0.98 -5.28
C VAL A 185 -0.89 0.34 -5.27
N VAL A 186 -0.33 -0.03 -6.43
CA VAL A 186 1.03 -0.57 -6.55
C VAL A 186 2.06 0.45 -6.07
N LEU A 187 1.94 1.72 -6.46
CA LEU A 187 2.86 2.79 -6.06
C LEU A 187 2.78 3.05 -4.55
N ILE A 188 1.57 3.12 -3.97
CA ILE A 188 1.39 3.22 -2.52
C ILE A 188 1.96 1.99 -1.80
N THR A 189 1.86 0.80 -2.40
CA THR A 189 2.43 -0.44 -1.86
C THR A 189 3.95 -0.41 -1.85
N VAL A 190 4.59 -0.02 -2.97
CA VAL A 190 6.06 0.14 -3.05
C VAL A 190 6.53 1.14 -2.01
N GLU A 191 5.84 2.27 -1.90
CA GLU A 191 6.16 3.30 -0.90
C GLU A 191 5.98 2.80 0.54
N SER A 192 4.96 1.97 0.79
CA SER A 192 4.76 1.32 2.09
C SER A 192 5.90 0.35 2.41
N ILE A 193 6.35 -0.44 1.43
CA ILE A 193 7.51 -1.35 1.59
C ILE A 193 8.77 -0.54 1.91
N GLN A 194 9.01 0.53 1.15
CA GLN A 194 10.10 1.47 1.37
C GLN A 194 10.06 2.10 2.79
N TYR A 195 8.88 2.47 3.27
CA TYR A 195 8.68 2.94 4.64
C TYR A 195 9.03 1.86 5.67
N HIS A 196 8.53 0.63 5.50
CA HIS A 196 8.80 -0.46 6.43
C HIS A 196 10.27 -0.92 6.39
N SER A 197 10.95 -0.83 5.25
CA SER A 197 12.38 -1.16 5.11
C SER A 197 13.29 -0.07 5.70
N ALA A 198 12.80 1.16 5.80
CA ALA A 198 13.49 2.26 6.46
C ALA A 198 13.43 2.17 8.00
N LYS A 199 12.46 1.43 8.57
CA LYS A 199 12.39 1.20 10.02
C LYS A 199 13.57 0.35 10.50
N LEU A 200 13.99 0.60 11.73
CA LEU A 200 14.90 -0.32 12.42
C LEU A 200 14.20 -1.67 12.56
N PRO A 201 14.88 -2.78 12.21
CA PRO A 201 14.36 -4.10 12.45
C PRO A 201 14.03 -4.31 13.93
N TYR A 202 13.05 -5.18 14.15
CA TYR A 202 12.53 -5.50 15.48
C TYR A 202 13.56 -6.04 16.48
N HIS A 203 14.72 -6.49 15.99
CA HIS A 203 15.81 -7.04 16.78
C HIS A 203 17.13 -6.28 16.60
N HIS A 204 17.10 -5.03 16.13
CA HIS A 204 18.33 -4.28 15.84
C HIS A 204 19.28 -4.15 17.04
N SER A 205 18.75 -4.15 18.27
CA SER A 205 19.54 -4.10 19.52
C SER A 205 20.26 -5.41 19.85
N HIS A 206 19.82 -6.52 19.24
CA HIS A 206 20.35 -7.87 19.46
C HIS A 206 21.08 -8.44 18.24
N ASP A 207 20.90 -7.83 17.07
CA ASP A 207 21.75 -8.11 15.94
C ASP A 207 23.18 -7.79 16.39
N THR A 208 24.10 -8.76 16.23
CA THR A 208 25.52 -8.43 16.19
C THR A 208 25.65 -7.26 15.22
N PRO A 209 26.46 -6.21 15.48
CA PRO A 209 26.64 -5.12 14.54
C PRO A 209 27.29 -5.64 13.25
N MET A 210 26.51 -6.39 12.47
CA MET A 210 26.66 -6.53 11.06
C MET A 210 26.44 -5.11 10.60
N VAL A 211 27.53 -4.49 10.18
CA VAL A 211 27.50 -3.27 9.41
C VAL A 211 26.63 -3.58 8.19
N ARG A 212 25.31 -3.44 8.31
CA ARG A 212 24.46 -3.13 7.18
C ARG A 212 24.97 -1.76 6.79
N SER A 213 25.90 -1.76 5.85
CA SER A 213 26.44 -0.52 5.33
C SER A 213 25.23 0.27 4.81
N GLN A 214 25.14 1.55 5.18
CA GLN A 214 24.13 2.46 4.62
C GLN A 214 24.08 2.32 3.09
N SER A 215 25.24 2.05 2.47
CA SER A 215 25.40 1.75 1.05
C SER A 215 24.63 0.54 0.50
N LYS A 216 24.21 -0.44 1.32
CA LYS A 216 23.34 -1.54 0.86
C LYS A 216 21.88 -1.08 0.85
N GLN A 217 21.43 -0.44 1.92
CA GLN A 217 20.07 0.10 2.00
C GLN A 217 19.84 1.15 0.91
N GLU A 218 20.79 2.07 0.69
CA GLU A 218 20.75 3.03 -0.41
C GLU A 218 20.69 2.37 -1.80
N ARG A 219 21.37 1.23 -1.99
CA ARG A 219 21.33 0.47 -3.24
C ARG A 219 19.95 -0.15 -3.47
N ASP A 220 19.36 -0.74 -2.44
CA ASP A 220 18.02 -1.32 -2.51
C ASP A 220 16.98 -0.23 -2.84
N PHE A 221 17.03 0.91 -2.15
CA PHE A 221 16.19 2.08 -2.45
C PHE A 221 16.35 2.58 -3.89
N ARG A 222 17.59 2.67 -4.40
CA ARG A 222 17.84 3.08 -5.80
C ARG A 222 17.25 2.09 -6.80
N GLY A 223 17.30 0.79 -6.51
CA GLY A 223 16.69 -0.24 -7.34
C GLY A 223 15.17 -0.07 -7.45
N ASP A 224 14.51 0.20 -6.32
CA ASP A 224 13.07 0.43 -6.29
C ASP A 224 12.67 1.69 -7.08
N GLU A 225 13.43 2.79 -6.93
CA GLU A 225 13.17 4.04 -7.68
C GLU A 225 13.29 3.85 -9.19
N GLU A 226 14.28 3.08 -9.64
CA GLU A 226 14.47 2.74 -11.05
C GLU A 226 13.33 1.89 -11.59
N GLY A 227 12.85 0.90 -10.82
CA GLY A 227 11.68 0.11 -11.18
C GLY A 227 10.39 0.96 -11.28
N VAL A 228 10.20 1.90 -10.35
CA VAL A 228 9.08 2.85 -10.40
C VAL A 228 9.16 3.74 -11.64
N ARG A 229 10.36 4.25 -11.97
CA ARG A 229 10.57 5.06 -13.18
C ARG A 229 10.17 4.29 -14.44
N GLN A 230 10.65 3.05 -14.59
CA GLN A 230 10.30 2.20 -15.73
C GLN A 230 8.80 1.92 -15.82
N LEU A 231 8.13 1.69 -14.69
CA LEU A 231 6.70 1.46 -14.64
C LEU A 231 5.90 2.70 -15.10
N LEU A 232 6.29 3.90 -14.65
CA LEU A 232 5.66 5.15 -15.07
C LEU A 232 5.90 5.47 -16.54
N GLU A 233 7.11 5.20 -17.05
CA GLU A 233 7.44 5.34 -18.48
C GLU A 233 6.60 4.40 -19.35
N PHE A 234 6.48 3.15 -18.94
CA PHE A 234 5.67 2.16 -19.66
C PHE A 234 4.18 2.55 -19.67
N TYR A 235 3.66 3.00 -18.53
CA TYR A 235 2.31 3.56 -18.44
C TYR A 235 2.13 4.77 -19.37
N SER A 236 3.06 5.73 -19.35
CA SER A 236 3.00 6.94 -20.20
C SER A 236 3.01 6.58 -21.69
N ALA A 237 3.85 5.62 -22.10
CA ALA A 237 3.91 5.15 -23.47
C ALA A 237 2.60 4.50 -23.96
N CYS A 238 1.78 3.97 -23.04
CA CYS A 238 0.53 3.29 -23.36
C CYS A 238 -0.70 4.20 -23.26
N PHE A 239 -0.72 5.11 -22.28
CA PHE A 239 -1.91 5.89 -21.90
C PHE A 239 -1.67 7.40 -21.80
N SER A 240 -0.59 7.95 -22.36
CA SER A 240 -0.31 9.41 -22.40
C SER A 240 -1.52 10.28 -22.72
N GLY A 241 -2.22 10.00 -23.83
CA GLY A 241 -3.39 10.77 -24.25
C GLY A 241 -4.56 10.67 -23.27
N CYS A 242 -4.76 9.51 -22.63
CA CYS A 242 -5.77 9.36 -21.59
C CYS A 242 -5.36 10.08 -20.31
N HIS A 243 -4.07 10.01 -19.95
CA HIS A 243 -3.52 10.60 -18.74
C HIS A 243 -3.70 12.12 -18.68
N ALA A 244 -3.65 12.80 -19.83
CA ALA A 244 -3.94 14.24 -19.92
C ALA A 244 -5.32 14.61 -19.33
N ARG A 245 -6.28 13.67 -19.30
CA ARG A 245 -7.61 13.84 -18.69
C ARG A 245 -7.59 13.93 -17.17
N LEU A 246 -6.46 13.64 -16.51
CA LEU A 246 -6.27 13.87 -15.07
C LEU A 246 -5.86 15.30 -14.75
N SER A 247 -5.54 16.12 -15.76
CA SER A 247 -5.23 17.53 -15.56
C SER A 247 -6.41 18.25 -14.89
N PRO A 248 -6.15 19.09 -13.86
CA PRO A 248 -7.15 19.99 -13.28
C PRO A 248 -7.90 20.83 -14.31
N ASP A 249 -7.21 21.24 -15.38
CA ASP A 249 -7.72 22.12 -16.42
C ASP A 249 -8.44 21.37 -17.56
N TRP A 250 -8.53 20.04 -17.47
CA TRP A 250 -9.20 19.25 -18.51
C TRP A 250 -10.69 19.61 -18.61
N ARG A 251 -11.09 20.22 -19.74
CA ARG A 251 -12.47 20.71 -19.99
C ARG A 251 -13.40 19.68 -20.64
N GLY A 252 -12.95 18.43 -20.77
CA GLY A 252 -13.68 17.39 -21.49
C GLY A 252 -13.34 17.36 -22.98
N ASP A 253 -13.77 16.29 -23.64
CA ASP A 253 -13.66 16.17 -25.09
C ASP A 253 -14.67 17.12 -25.73
N PRO A 254 -14.28 18.09 -26.59
CA PRO A 254 -15.23 18.99 -27.25
C PRO A 254 -16.34 18.24 -28.02
N GLU A 255 -16.07 17.00 -28.44
CA GLU A 255 -17.04 16.13 -29.11
C GLU A 255 -17.97 15.34 -28.17
N ALA A 256 -17.67 15.27 -26.86
CA ALA A 256 -18.55 14.60 -25.88
C ALA A 256 -19.92 15.31 -25.75
N GLY A 257 -20.01 16.59 -26.16
CA GLY A 257 -21.26 17.33 -26.30
C GLY A 257 -22.20 16.81 -27.40
N LEU A 258 -21.76 15.88 -28.25
CA LEU A 258 -22.57 15.24 -29.29
C LEU A 258 -23.20 13.91 -28.84
N ARG A 259 -22.90 13.42 -27.62
CA ARG A 259 -23.58 12.23 -27.10
C ARG A 259 -25.07 12.53 -26.89
N PRO A 260 -25.99 11.73 -27.45
CA PRO A 260 -27.41 12.01 -27.40
C PRO A 260 -27.88 12.06 -25.94
N ARG A 261 -28.39 13.22 -25.54
CA ARG A 261 -28.84 13.64 -24.20
C ARG A 261 -30.12 12.90 -23.72
N ASN A 262 -30.38 11.70 -24.23
CA ASN A 262 -31.64 10.97 -24.05
C ASN A 262 -31.61 9.90 -22.96
N SER A 263 -30.53 9.78 -22.18
CA SER A 263 -30.53 8.92 -20.99
C SER A 263 -30.95 9.73 -19.76
N LYS A 264 -32.12 9.40 -19.19
CA LYS A 264 -32.62 9.90 -17.90
C LYS A 264 -31.80 9.40 -16.69
N SER A 265 -30.53 9.04 -16.87
CA SER A 265 -29.61 8.66 -15.81
C SER A 265 -28.73 9.86 -15.49
N THR A 266 -29.00 10.52 -14.36
CA THR A 266 -28.20 11.63 -13.84
C THR A 266 -26.83 11.20 -13.29
N SER A 267 -26.48 9.92 -13.30
CA SER A 267 -25.19 9.42 -12.80
C SER A 267 -24.22 9.05 -13.93
N LEU A 268 -23.01 9.60 -13.86
CA LEU A 268 -21.86 9.20 -14.67
C LEU A 268 -21.56 7.69 -14.51
N PRO A 269 -20.99 7.04 -15.54
CA PRO A 269 -20.39 5.71 -15.40
C PRO A 269 -19.38 5.67 -14.24
N PRO A 270 -19.20 4.52 -13.56
CA PRO A 270 -18.26 4.38 -12.45
C PRO A 270 -16.83 4.83 -12.78
N GLU A 271 -16.38 4.55 -13.99
CA GLU A 271 -15.04 4.88 -14.51
C GLU A 271 -14.86 6.41 -14.60
N ASP A 272 -15.80 7.10 -15.23
CA ASP A 272 -15.77 8.55 -15.37
C ASP A 272 -15.90 9.25 -14.00
N LYS A 273 -16.74 8.69 -13.12
CA LYS A 273 -16.87 9.18 -11.74
C LYS A 273 -15.57 9.01 -10.96
N PHE A 274 -14.86 7.89 -11.14
CA PHE A 274 -13.55 7.69 -10.53
C PHE A 274 -12.54 8.74 -11.01
N ILE A 275 -12.45 8.97 -12.32
CA ILE A 275 -11.53 9.96 -12.89
C ILE A 275 -11.85 11.39 -12.43
N GLU A 276 -13.13 11.78 -12.35
CA GLU A 276 -13.52 13.07 -11.75
C GLU A 276 -13.11 13.16 -10.28
N ASN A 277 -13.29 12.11 -9.49
CA ASN A 277 -12.88 12.12 -8.09
C ASN A 277 -11.36 12.25 -7.94
N ILE A 278 -10.56 11.61 -8.80
CA ILE A 278 -9.11 11.78 -8.81
C ILE A 278 -8.73 13.20 -9.18
N ARG A 279 -9.37 13.79 -10.19
CA ARG A 279 -9.17 15.22 -10.53
C ARG A 279 -9.52 16.15 -9.38
N GLU A 280 -10.62 15.90 -8.67
CA GLU A 280 -11.00 16.68 -7.49
C GLU A 280 -9.95 16.56 -6.38
N ALA A 281 -9.43 15.35 -6.14
CA ALA A 281 -8.34 15.14 -5.19
C ALA A 281 -7.09 15.92 -5.59
N VAL A 282 -6.73 15.91 -6.88
CA VAL A 282 -5.62 16.68 -7.44
C VAL A 282 -5.86 18.19 -7.35
N ARG A 283 -7.10 18.67 -7.52
CA ARG A 283 -7.45 20.11 -7.37
C ARG A 283 -7.42 20.56 -5.91
N THR A 284 -7.84 19.69 -5.00
CA THR A 284 -7.86 19.96 -3.55
C THR A 284 -6.46 19.95 -2.97
N ALA A 285 -5.60 19.04 -3.43
CA ALA A 285 -4.17 19.11 -3.18
C ALA A 285 -3.61 20.31 -3.95
N THR A 286 -3.00 21.28 -3.29
CA THR A 286 -2.45 22.43 -4.04
C THR A 286 -1.36 21.95 -5.01
N PRO A 287 -1.20 22.58 -6.19
CA PRO A 287 -0.13 22.19 -7.13
C PRO A 287 1.24 22.14 -6.45
N GLU A 288 1.51 23.09 -5.57
CA GLU A 288 2.75 23.16 -4.79
C GLU A 288 2.91 21.94 -3.88
N TYR A 289 1.82 21.44 -3.27
CA TYR A 289 1.87 20.23 -2.45
C TYR A 289 2.20 19.00 -3.29
N LEU A 290 1.53 18.81 -4.44
CA LEU A 290 1.76 17.63 -5.27
C LEU A 290 3.15 17.62 -5.89
N GLU A 291 3.62 18.75 -6.40
CA GLU A 291 4.96 18.87 -6.97
C GLU A 291 6.03 18.69 -5.90
N ALA A 292 5.86 19.32 -4.73
CA ALA A 292 6.75 19.12 -3.59
C ALA A 292 6.77 17.65 -3.17
N LYS A 293 5.59 17.02 -2.99
CA LYS A 293 5.51 15.63 -2.56
C LYS A 293 6.10 14.67 -3.60
N ALA A 294 5.87 14.91 -4.89
CA ALA A 294 6.42 14.08 -5.97
C ALA A 294 7.95 14.17 -6.07
N SER A 295 8.54 15.31 -5.73
CA SER A 295 9.99 15.56 -5.79
C SER A 295 10.70 15.44 -4.44
N GLU A 296 9.96 15.17 -3.36
CA GLU A 296 10.51 15.05 -2.03
C GLU A 296 11.60 13.96 -2.00
N GLU A 297 12.56 14.10 -1.09
CA GLU A 297 13.60 13.11 -0.83
C GLU A 297 13.67 12.86 0.67
N ARG A 298 14.12 11.66 1.05
CA ARG A 298 14.30 11.31 2.46
C ARG A 298 15.38 12.21 3.09
N ALA A 299 14.97 13.04 4.05
CA ALA A 299 15.88 13.85 4.86
C ALA A 299 16.17 13.14 6.20
N GLY A 300 17.30 12.43 6.28
CA GLY A 300 17.75 11.78 7.52
C GLY A 300 16.79 10.70 8.03
N GLU A 301 16.37 10.82 9.30
CA GLU A 301 15.45 9.89 9.97
C GLU A 301 13.97 10.26 9.81
N ASP A 302 13.66 11.36 9.12
CA ASP A 302 12.27 11.77 8.93
C ASP A 302 11.53 10.79 8.01
N MET A 303 10.52 10.14 8.56
CA MET A 303 9.68 9.17 7.87
C MET A 303 8.42 9.82 7.28
N SER A 304 8.16 11.11 7.54
CA SER A 304 7.01 11.86 6.99
C SER A 304 7.07 12.01 5.46
N TYR A 305 8.26 11.80 4.90
CA TYR A 305 8.51 11.66 3.47
C TYR A 305 7.66 10.56 2.82
N PHE A 306 7.49 9.44 3.52
CA PHE A 306 6.72 8.32 2.99
C PHE A 306 5.23 8.64 3.04
N PHE A 307 4.51 8.18 2.01
CA PHE A 307 3.10 8.37 1.68
C PHE A 307 2.82 9.48 0.68
N ASP A 308 1.97 9.15 -0.29
CA ASP A 308 1.48 9.99 -1.37
C ASP A 308 2.53 10.42 -2.40
N ARG A 309 3.85 10.28 -2.18
CA ARG A 309 4.86 10.72 -3.18
C ARG A 309 4.78 9.94 -4.48
N LEU A 310 4.77 8.61 -4.43
CA LEU A 310 4.80 7.83 -5.66
C LEU A 310 3.47 7.94 -6.41
N ALA A 311 2.35 8.01 -5.68
CA ALA A 311 1.05 8.33 -6.26
C ALA A 311 1.04 9.75 -6.86
N ALA A 312 1.61 10.75 -6.18
CA ALA A 312 1.73 12.12 -6.70
C ALA A 312 2.54 12.15 -7.99
N ARG A 313 3.67 11.44 -8.07
CA ARG A 313 4.47 11.31 -9.31
C ARG A 313 3.67 10.81 -10.50
N LEU A 314 2.78 9.82 -10.28
CA LEU A 314 1.86 9.39 -11.32
C LEU A 314 0.87 10.51 -11.68
N LEU A 315 0.29 11.19 -10.69
CA LEU A 315 -0.76 12.19 -10.92
C LEU A 315 -0.28 13.49 -11.57
N VAL A 316 0.97 13.89 -11.32
CA VAL A 316 1.60 15.06 -11.97
C VAL A 316 2.48 14.67 -13.16
N LEU A 317 2.39 13.44 -13.64
CA LEU A 317 3.24 12.92 -14.70
C LEU A 317 3.06 13.79 -15.95
N LYS A 318 4.15 14.44 -16.36
CA LYS A 318 4.16 15.23 -17.60
C LYS A 318 4.04 14.28 -18.77
N VAL A 319 2.95 14.41 -19.51
CA VAL A 319 2.80 13.76 -20.79
C VAL A 319 3.70 14.52 -21.76
N ASN A 320 4.73 13.86 -22.28
CA ASN A 320 5.44 14.41 -23.43
C ASN A 320 4.44 14.41 -24.57
N ASP A 321 3.91 15.59 -24.92
CA ASP A 321 3.25 15.80 -26.19
C ASP A 321 4.23 15.29 -27.24
N GLY A 322 3.86 14.20 -27.91
CA GLY A 322 4.68 13.61 -28.96
C GLY A 322 4.96 14.67 -29.99
N GLY A 323 6.11 15.33 -29.85
CA GLY A 323 6.66 16.22 -30.84
C GLY A 323 6.94 15.39 -32.07
N ALA A 324 5.95 15.32 -32.96
CA ALA A 324 6.20 15.24 -34.38
C ALA A 324 6.92 16.54 -34.79
N SER A 325 8.19 16.66 -34.37
CA SER A 325 9.19 17.44 -35.08
C SER A 325 9.43 16.68 -36.39
N VAL A 326 8.52 16.88 -37.34
CA VAL A 326 8.83 16.66 -38.75
C VAL A 326 9.93 17.67 -39.04
N ALA A 327 11.14 17.16 -39.19
CA ALA A 327 12.25 17.91 -39.75
C ALA A 327 11.80 18.43 -41.12
N GLN A 328 11.43 19.71 -41.19
CA GLN A 328 11.49 20.46 -42.43
C GLN A 328 12.96 20.84 -42.63
N ASP A 329 13.74 19.89 -43.11
CA ASP A 329 15.01 20.21 -43.75
C ASP A 329 14.76 20.53 -45.23
N ALA A 330 15.36 21.64 -45.60
CA ALA A 330 15.18 22.42 -46.81
C ALA A 330 15.52 21.66 -48.10
N THR A 331 14.71 21.90 -49.13
CA THR A 331 15.18 21.96 -50.52
C THR A 331 15.67 23.34 -50.86
#